data_AF-A0A7V1EN95-F1
#
_entry.id   AF-A0A7V1EN95-F1
#
_cell.length_a   1.000
_cell.length_b   1.000
_cell.length_c   1.000
_cell.angle_alpha   90.00
_cell.angle_beta   90.00
_cell.angle_gamma   90.00
#
_symmetry.space_group_name_H-M   'P 1'
#
loop_
_entity.id
_entity.type
_entity.pdbx_description
1 polymer ?
#
loop_
_entity_poly.entity_id
_entity_poly.type
_entity_poly.pdbx_seq_one_letter_code
_entity_poly.pdbx_strand_id
1 'polypeptide(L)'
;MINEYLVVLMLGFFGWKITALYVLSGLIIGTVAGAILGRMKLEHYLVKDIVEKREEGNDEQVFTPFKSRLKFGWDESVSIMHKIWIWVLVGVGIGSVIHNYVPQELIQSIISKTGIFGVPI
;
A
#
# COMPACT_ATOMS: atom_id res chain seq x y z
N MET A 1 -0.35 2.44 -11.76
CA MET A 1 0.36 3.51 -11.02
C MET A 1 1.66 2.92 -10.53
N ILE A 2 2.79 3.60 -10.76
CA ILE A 2 4.11 3.11 -10.37
C ILE A 2 4.35 3.54 -8.93
N ASN A 3 4.73 2.61 -8.08
CA ASN A 3 5.02 2.90 -6.68
C ASN A 3 6.38 3.61 -6.55
N GLU A 4 6.37 4.84 -6.04
CA GLU A 4 7.58 5.65 -5.81
C GLU A 4 8.58 4.94 -4.88
N TYR A 5 8.11 4.29 -3.82
CA TYR A 5 8.97 3.52 -2.91
C TYR A 5 9.74 2.42 -3.64
N LEU A 6 9.08 1.72 -4.59
CA LEU A 6 9.74 0.69 -5.39
C LEU A 6 10.78 1.28 -6.35
N VAL A 7 10.53 2.47 -6.90
CA VAL A 7 11.49 3.14 -7.80
C VAL A 7 12.76 3.51 -7.04
N VAL A 8 12.63 4.03 -5.82
CA VAL A 8 13.79 4.37 -4.97
C VAL A 8 14.59 3.12 -4.60
N LEU A 9 13.91 2.05 -4.19
CA LEU A 9 14.57 0.77 -3.86
C LEU A 9 15.26 0.15 -5.08
N MET A 10 14.60 0.18 -6.25
CA MET A 10 15.16 -0.31 -7.51
C MET A 10 16.41 0.46 -7.91
N LEU A 11 16.38 1.79 -7.76
CA LEU A 11 17.52 2.64 -8.07
C LEU A 11 18.71 2.31 -7.15
N GLY A 12 18.45 2.09 -5.86
CA GLY A 12 19.47 1.76 -4.87
C GLY A 12 20.11 0.38 -5.07
N PHE A 13 19.32 -0.64 -5.41
CA PHE A 13 19.84 -2.02 -5.53
C PHE A 13 20.31 -2.38 -6.94
N PHE A 14 19.58 -1.95 -7.97
CA PHE A 14 19.78 -2.37 -9.36
C PHE A 14 20.32 -1.24 -10.26
N GLY A 15 20.35 -0.01 -9.76
CA GLY A 15 20.84 1.14 -10.51
C GLY A 15 19.84 1.71 -11.52
N TRP A 16 20.26 2.77 -12.22
CA TRP A 16 19.37 3.60 -13.02
C TRP A 16 18.83 2.91 -14.29
N LYS A 17 19.62 2.03 -14.92
CA LYS A 17 19.22 1.34 -16.17
C LYS A 17 18.01 0.41 -15.95
N ILE A 18 18.07 -0.40 -14.90
CA ILE A 18 17.02 -1.37 -14.58
C ILE A 18 15.77 -0.65 -14.07
N THR A 19 15.94 0.38 -13.25
CA THR A 19 14.85 1.23 -12.76
C THR A 19 14.09 1.93 -13.89
N ALA A 20 14.81 2.49 -14.86
CA ALA A 20 14.19 3.14 -16.02
C ALA A 20 13.36 2.15 -16.86
N LEU A 21 13.89 0.94 -17.08
CA LEU A 21 13.17 -0.11 -17.81
C LEU A 21 11.90 -0.54 -17.07
N TYR A 22 11.95 -0.68 -15.75
CA TYR A 22 10.78 -0.97 -14.92
C TYR A 22 9.71 0.12 -15.04
N VAL A 23 10.10 1.39 -14.93
CA VAL A 23 9.17 2.53 -15.04
C VAL A 23 8.52 2.57 -16.42
N LEU A 24 9.31 2.47 -17.49
CA LEU A 24 8.81 2.46 -18.87
C LEU A 24 7.87 1.27 -19.13
N SER A 25 8.26 0.08 -18.70
CA SER A 25 7.43 -1.13 -18.79
C SER A 25 6.08 -0.93 -18.10
N GLY A 26 6.10 -0.48 -16.85
CA GLY A 26 4.89 -0.23 -16.07
C GLY A 26 3.98 0.82 -16.71
N LEU A 27 4.57 1.87 -17.31
CA LEU A 27 3.83 2.91 -18.02
C LEU A 27 3.15 2.37 -19.28
N ILE A 28 3.87 1.59 -20.10
CA ILE A 28 3.36 1.00 -21.33
C ILE A 28 2.22 0.03 -21.00
N ILE A 29 2.47 -0.91 -20.08
CA ILE A 29 1.48 -1.91 -19.67
C ILE A 29 0.24 -1.22 -19.10
N GLY A 30 0.42 -0.25 -18.20
CA GLY A 30 -0.68 0.49 -17.59
C GLY A 30 -1.51 1.27 -18.60
N THR A 31 -0.86 1.91 -19.59
CA THR A 31 -1.55 2.67 -20.64
C THR A 31 -2.33 1.75 -21.57
N VAL A 32 -1.74 0.63 -22.00
CA VAL A 32 -2.41 -0.34 -22.87
C VAL A 32 -3.56 -1.02 -22.14
N ALA A 33 -3.35 -1.49 -20.91
CA ALA A 33 -4.39 -2.09 -20.09
C ALA A 33 -5.53 -1.10 -19.81
N GLY A 34 -5.21 0.15 -19.47
CA GLY A 34 -6.19 1.22 -19.28
C GLY A 34 -6.99 1.51 -20.54
N ALA A 35 -6.35 1.56 -21.71
CA ALA A 35 -7.02 1.76 -22.99
C ALA A 35 -7.96 0.60 -23.34
N ILE A 36 -7.55 -0.65 -23.07
CA ILE A 36 -8.38 -1.84 -23.27
C ILE A 36 -9.59 -1.82 -22.32
N LEU A 37 -9.36 -1.60 -21.02
CA LEU A 37 -10.42 -1.56 -20.01
C LEU A 37 -11.40 -0.42 -20.29
N GLY A 38 -10.93 0.75 -20.74
CA GLY A 38 -11.77 1.86 -21.16
C GLY A 38 -12.66 1.51 -22.36
N ARG A 39 -12.14 0.76 -23.34
CA ARG A 39 -12.92 0.27 -24.49
C ARG A 39 -14.00 -0.73 -24.09
N MET A 40 -13.81 -1.47 -23.00
CA MET A 40 -14.77 -2.47 -22.51
C MET A 40 -15.98 -1.89 -21.78
N LYS A 41 -16.03 -0.56 -21.53
CA LYS A 41 -17.15 0.13 -20.85
C LYS A 41 -17.61 -0.60 -19.59
N LEU A 42 -16.65 -0.98 -18.74
CA LEU A 42 -16.88 -1.67 -17.46
C LEU A 42 -17.49 -0.76 -16.38
N GLU A 43 -17.95 0.44 -16.76
CA GLU A 43 -18.54 1.44 -15.87
C GLU A 43 -19.75 0.90 -15.10
N HIS A 44 -20.49 -0.03 -15.69
CA HIS A 44 -21.62 -0.70 -15.04
C HIS A 44 -21.24 -1.66 -13.90
N TYR A 45 -19.97 -2.08 -13.81
CA TYR A 45 -19.45 -2.88 -12.70
C TYR A 45 -18.80 -2.02 -11.61
N LEU A 46 -18.64 -0.72 -11.84
CA LEU A 46 -18.13 0.20 -10.83
C LEU A 46 -19.23 0.49 -9.81
N VAL A 47 -18.86 0.50 -8.52
CA VAL A 47 -19.74 0.94 -7.44
C VAL A 47 -20.13 2.40 -7.72
N LYS A 48 -21.43 2.72 -7.58
CA LYS A 48 -22.00 4.04 -7.94
C LYS A 48 -21.25 5.23 -7.31
N ASP A 49 -20.74 5.06 -6.09
CA ASP A 49 -19.90 6.05 -5.38
C ASP A 49 -18.65 6.52 -6.16
N ILE A 50 -18.13 5.71 -7.08
CA ILE A 50 -16.96 6.05 -7.90
C ILE A 50 -17.37 6.84 -9.15
N VAL A 51 -18.58 6.60 -9.67
CA VAL A 51 -19.11 7.26 -10.87
C VAL A 51 -19.59 8.67 -10.54
N GLU A 52 -20.31 8.85 -9.42
CA GLU A 52 -20.76 10.18 -8.96
C GLU A 52 -19.59 11.14 -8.69
N LYS A 53 -18.51 10.66 -8.04
CA LYS A 53 -17.30 11.46 -7.80
C LYS A 53 -16.59 11.95 -9.07
N ARG A 54 -16.83 11.31 -10.22
CA ARG A 54 -16.21 11.70 -11.49
C ARG A 54 -16.96 12.86 -12.16
N GLU A 55 -18.27 12.97 -11.93
CA GLU A 55 -19.09 14.07 -12.44
C GLU A 55 -18.96 15.33 -11.57
N GLU A 56 -18.63 15.19 -10.29
CA GLU A 56 -18.31 16.31 -9.38
C GLU A 56 -16.91 16.93 -9.62
N GLY A 57 -16.13 16.42 -10.57
CA GLY A 57 -14.75 16.86 -10.86
C GLY A 57 -14.61 18.27 -11.44
N ASN A 58 -15.70 19.03 -11.53
CA ASN A 58 -15.74 20.41 -12.00
C ASN A 58 -16.08 21.43 -10.89
N ASP A 59 -16.10 21.00 -9.63
CA ASP A 59 -16.17 21.97 -8.54
C ASP A 59 -14.85 22.73 -8.43
N GLU A 60 -14.93 24.03 -8.69
CA GLU A 60 -13.90 25.00 -8.39
C GLU A 60 -13.26 24.66 -7.04
N GLN A 61 -11.94 24.48 -7.02
CA GLN A 61 -11.22 24.22 -5.77
C GLN A 61 -11.40 25.43 -4.86
N VAL A 62 -12.43 25.38 -4.01
CA VAL A 62 -12.60 26.31 -2.90
C VAL A 62 -11.44 26.02 -1.96
N PHE A 63 -10.40 26.84 -2.03
CA PHE A 63 -9.25 26.76 -1.14
C PHE A 63 -9.73 26.97 0.30
N THR A 64 -10.05 25.86 0.98
CA THR A 64 -10.38 25.90 2.39
C THR A 64 -9.20 26.47 3.18
N PRO A 65 -9.42 27.40 4.12
CA PRO A 65 -8.34 28.02 4.88
C PRO A 65 -7.46 26.97 5.58
N PHE A 66 -6.17 27.28 5.76
CA PHE A 66 -5.15 26.37 6.35
C PHE A 66 -5.61 25.73 7.68
N LYS A 67 -6.35 26.49 8.50
CA LYS A 67 -6.95 25.98 9.76
C LYS A 67 -7.95 24.85 9.53
N SER A 68 -8.78 24.93 8.49
CA SER A 68 -9.75 23.89 8.14
C SER A 68 -9.08 22.64 7.62
N ARG A 69 -7.96 22.77 6.89
CA ARG A 69 -7.16 21.62 6.45
C ARG A 69 -6.51 20.89 7.62
N LEU A 70 -5.97 21.63 8.58
CA LEU A 70 -5.37 21.02 9.77
C LEU A 70 -6.42 20.31 10.63
N LYS A 71 -7.59 20.93 10.81
CA LYS A 71 -8.72 20.31 11.51
C LYS A 71 -9.19 19.04 10.81
N PHE A 72 -9.35 19.08 9.48
CA PHE A 72 -9.70 17.91 8.69
C PHE A 72 -8.68 16.77 8.84
N GLY A 73 -7.38 17.08 8.71
CA GLY A 73 -6.33 16.09 8.86
C GLY A 73 -6.30 15.47 10.26
N TRP A 74 -6.56 16.28 11.30
CA TRP A 74 -6.66 15.80 12.68
C TRP A 74 -7.88 14.88 12.88
N ASP A 75 -9.06 15.32 12.45
CA ASP A 75 -10.31 14.55 12.59
C ASP A 75 -10.21 13.21 11.84
N GLU A 76 -9.63 13.22 10.63
CA GLU A 76 -9.41 11.99 9.85
C GLU A 76 -8.38 11.07 10.51
N SER A 77 -7.29 11.62 11.04
CA SER A 77 -6.26 10.83 11.74
C SER A 77 -6.82 10.16 13.00
N VAL A 78 -7.63 10.88 13.78
CA VAL A 78 -8.30 10.35 14.97
C VAL A 78 -9.34 9.30 14.59
N SER A 79 -10.11 9.53 13.51
CA SER A 79 -11.06 8.56 12.97
C SER A 79 -10.38 7.25 12.58
N ILE A 80 -9.27 7.31 11.84
CA ILE A 80 -8.48 6.14 11.45
C ILE A 80 -7.91 5.44 12.68
N MET A 81 -7.32 6.18 13.62
CA MET A 81 -6.81 5.63 14.87
C MET A 81 -7.91 4.85 15.61
N HIS A 82 -9.11 5.42 15.72
CA HIS A 82 -10.24 4.80 16.41
C HIS A 82 -10.80 3.58 15.68
N LYS A 83 -10.65 3.48 14.36
CA LYS A 83 -11.02 2.27 13.60
C LYS A 83 -10.04 1.12 13.82
N ILE A 84 -8.77 1.42 14.09
CA ILE A 84 -7.68 0.43 14.03
C ILE A 84 -7.15 0.05 15.43
N TRP A 85 -7.32 0.90 16.46
CA TRP A 85 -6.71 0.70 17.79
C TRP A 85 -7.02 -0.66 18.43
N ILE A 86 -8.24 -1.18 18.28
CA ILE A 86 -8.63 -2.47 18.87
C ILE A 86 -7.87 -3.63 18.22
N TRP A 87 -7.66 -3.55 16.90
CA TRP A 87 -6.91 -4.54 16.14
C TRP A 87 -5.43 -4.50 16.48
N VAL A 88 -4.86 -3.31 16.67
CA VAL A 88 -3.49 -3.13 17.15
C VAL A 88 -3.33 -3.71 18.54
N LEU A 89 -4.26 -3.44 19.46
CA LEU A 89 -4.22 -3.94 20.84
C LEU A 89 -4.30 -5.47 20.88
N VAL A 90 -5.18 -6.07 20.08
CA VAL A 90 -5.27 -7.54 19.93
C VAL A 90 -3.98 -8.10 19.32
N GLY A 91 -3.45 -7.49 18.27
CA GLY A 91 -2.20 -7.93 17.63
C GLY A 91 -1.00 -7.86 18.57
N VAL A 92 -0.87 -6.79 19.34
CA VAL A 92 0.19 -6.63 20.35
C VAL A 92 -0.03 -7.59 21.52
N GLY A 93 -1.27 -7.82 21.94
CA GLY A 93 -1.60 -8.79 22.98
C GLY A 93 -1.24 -10.22 22.59
N ILE A 94 -1.58 -10.64 21.37
CA ILE A 94 -1.18 -11.95 20.82
C ILE A 94 0.33 -12.01 20.67
N GLY A 95 0.95 -10.96 20.13
CA GLY A 95 2.39 -10.86 19.94
C GLY A 95 3.16 -10.96 21.25
N SER A 96 2.71 -10.32 22.32
CA SER A 96 3.37 -10.37 23.64
C SER A 96 3.27 -11.74 24.30
N VAL A 97 2.15 -12.44 24.13
CA VAL A 97 1.97 -13.83 24.58
C VAL A 97 2.92 -14.77 23.83
N ILE A 98 3.03 -14.64 22.51
CA ILE A 98 3.94 -15.46 21.70
C ILE A 98 5.40 -15.11 21.98
N HIS A 99 5.72 -13.84 22.21
CA HIS A 99 7.11 -13.41 22.45
C HIS A 99 7.69 -14.04 23.73
N ASN A 100 6.86 -14.31 24.74
CA ASN A 100 7.26 -15.02 25.96
C ASN A 100 7.36 -16.56 25.77
N TYR A 101 6.90 -17.10 24.64
CA TYR A 101 6.75 -18.53 24.38
C TYR A 101 7.68 -19.07 23.29
N VAL A 102 8.40 -18.21 22.56
CA VAL A 102 9.35 -18.62 21.51
C VAL A 102 10.78 -18.36 21.97
N PRO A 103 11.43 -19.34 22.64
CA PRO A 103 12.85 -19.32 22.90
C PRO A 103 13.63 -19.20 21.59
N GLN A 104 14.75 -18.49 21.63
CA GLN A 104 15.71 -18.44 20.52
C GLN A 104 16.13 -19.86 20.10
N GLU A 105 16.12 -20.81 21.03
CA GLU A 105 16.43 -22.22 20.76
C GLU A 105 15.42 -22.89 19.81
N LEU A 106 14.12 -22.56 19.90
CA LEU A 106 13.09 -23.15 19.02
C LEU A 106 13.26 -22.64 17.59
N ILE A 107 13.50 -21.34 17.41
CA ILE A 107 13.77 -20.75 16.09
C ILE A 107 15.04 -21.34 15.49
N GLN A 108 16.11 -21.47 16.27
CA GLN A 108 17.36 -22.11 15.83
C GLN A 108 17.16 -23.59 15.49
N SER A 109 16.37 -24.33 16.28
CA SER A 109 16.09 -25.74 16.01
C SER A 109 15.31 -25.93 14.71
N ILE A 110 14.32 -25.09 14.41
CA ILE A 110 13.51 -25.16 13.18
C ILE A 110 14.35 -24.77 11.97
N ILE A 111 15.18 -23.73 12.08
CA ILE A 111 16.12 -23.31 11.03
C ILE A 111 17.14 -24.43 10.75
N SER A 112 17.68 -25.07 11.79
CA SER A 112 18.61 -26.20 11.63
C SER A 112 17.94 -27.44 11.02
N LYS A 113 16.65 -27.67 11.32
CA LYS A 113 15.88 -28.80 10.78
C LYS A 113 15.42 -28.59 9.33
N THR A 114 15.29 -27.33 8.90
CA THR A 114 14.81 -26.96 7.56
C THR A 114 15.95 -26.90 6.53
N GLY A 115 17.21 -26.98 6.98
CA GLY A 115 18.38 -27.00 6.11
C GLY A 115 18.40 -25.83 5.12
N ILE A 116 18.95 -26.05 3.94
CA ILE A 116 19.24 -25.05 2.88
C ILE A 116 18.02 -24.19 2.44
N PHE A 117 16.80 -24.51 2.87
CA PHE A 117 15.58 -23.74 2.57
C PHE A 117 15.26 -22.58 3.54
N GLY A 118 16.03 -22.43 4.64
CA GLY A 118 15.77 -21.38 5.65
C GLY A 118 16.21 -19.97 5.23
N VAL A 119 17.25 -19.87 4.40
CA VAL A 119 17.74 -18.61 3.80
C VAL A 119 18.39 -18.98 2.46
N PRO A 120 17.85 -18.56 1.30
CA PRO A 120 18.62 -18.55 0.08
C PRO A 120 19.57 -17.36 0.11
N ILE A 121 20.88 -17.64 0.09
CA ILE A 121 21.89 -16.71 -0.43
C ILE A 121 21.69 -16.52 -1.94
#